data_AF-A0A967GNU3-F1
#
_entry.id   AF-A0A967GNU3-F1
#
_cell.length_a   1.000
_cell.length_b   1.000
_cell.length_c   1.000
_cell.angle_alpha   90.00
_cell.angle_beta   90.00
_cell.angle_gamma   90.00
#
_symmetry.space_group_name_H-M   'P 1'
#
loop_
_entity.id
_entity.type
_entity.pdbx_description
1 polymer ?
#
loop_
_entity_poly.entity_id
_entity_poly.type
_entity_poly.pdbx_seq_one_letter_code
_entity_poly.pdbx_strand_id
1 'polypeptide(L)' 'IRNQFRRHARGNTLFRNTGDGRFADETHGARVNMGRWAWSSNFVDFNNDGWEDLLVANGMITGRSDPGDL' A
#
# COMPACT_ATOMS: atom_id res chain seq x y z
N ILE A 1 -19.28 8.76 -5.77
CA ILE A 1 -18.35 9.84 -5.37
C ILE A 1 -17.72 9.58 -3.99
N ARG A 2 -18.49 9.51 -2.87
CA ARG A 2 -17.93 9.33 -1.50
C ARG A 2 -17.01 8.11 -1.30
N ASN A 3 -17.30 6.97 -1.93
CA ASN A 3 -16.52 5.75 -1.75
C ASN A 3 -15.12 5.81 -2.41
N GLN A 4 -15.01 6.46 -3.57
CA GLN A 4 -13.71 6.64 -4.22
C GLN A 4 -12.80 7.58 -3.43
N PHE A 5 -13.31 8.67 -2.86
CA PHE A 5 -12.51 9.53 -1.99
C PHE A 5 -12.06 8.80 -0.72
N ARG A 6 -12.94 8.00 -0.12
CA ARG A 6 -12.56 7.16 1.02
C ARG A 6 -11.46 6.17 0.68
N ARG A 7 -11.44 5.61 -0.53
CA ARG A 7 -10.37 4.71 -0.98
C ARG A 7 -9.01 5.40 -1.00
N HIS A 8 -8.91 6.58 -1.61
CA HIS A 8 -7.65 7.33 -1.68
C HIS A 8 -7.21 7.90 -0.32
N ALA A 9 -8.16 8.09 0.61
CA ALA A 9 -7.88 8.56 1.96
C ALA A 9 -7.56 7.44 2.96
N ARG A 10 -7.61 6.16 2.55
CA ARG A 10 -7.42 4.99 3.45
C ARG A 10 -5.97 4.52 3.57
N GLY A 11 -5.05 5.05 2.76
CA GLY A 11 -3.65 4.61 2.74
C GLY A 11 -3.21 4.20 1.34
N ASN A 12 -2.37 3.17 1.27
CA ASN A 12 -1.77 2.74 0.01
C ASN A 12 -2.75 1.98 -0.89
N THR A 13 -2.39 1.90 -2.17
CA THR A 13 -3.10 1.10 -3.17
C THR A 13 -2.08 0.41 -4.08
N LEU A 14 -2.28 -0.87 -4.36
CA LEU A 14 -1.45 -1.66 -5.26
C LEU A 14 -2.28 -2.16 -6.45
N PHE A 15 -1.82 -1.79 -7.64
CA PHE A 15 -2.43 -2.17 -8.91
C PHE A 15 -1.49 -3.09 -9.68
N ARG A 16 -2.00 -4.27 -10.05
CA ARG A 16 -1.27 -5.24 -10.87
C ARG A 16 -1.71 -5.12 -12.32
N ASN A 17 -0.77 -4.89 -13.24
CA ASN A 17 -1.03 -4.89 -14.67
C ASN A 17 -1.47 -6.29 -15.12
N THR A 18 -2.59 -6.39 -15.83
CA THR A 18 -3.14 -7.67 -16.35
C THR A 18 -2.66 -8.00 -17.77
N GLY A 19 -1.86 -7.15 -18.40
CA GLY A 19 -1.24 -7.38 -19.72
C GLY A 19 -2.07 -6.90 -20.91
N ASP A 20 -3.30 -6.43 -20.67
CA ASP A 20 -4.27 -5.98 -21.67
C ASP A 20 -4.59 -4.47 -21.54
N GLY A 21 -3.66 -3.71 -20.95
CA GLY A 21 -3.86 -2.28 -20.66
C GLY A 21 -4.80 -2.01 -19.49
N ARG A 22 -5.23 -3.06 -18.77
CA ARG A 22 -6.00 -2.95 -17.52
C ARG A 22 -5.14 -3.24 -16.30
N PHE A 23 -5.68 -2.85 -15.15
CA PHE A 23 -5.06 -3.07 -13.86
C PHE A 23 -6.08 -3.69 -12.90
N ALA A 24 -5.66 -4.75 -12.20
CA ALA A 24 -6.40 -5.33 -11.09
C ALA A 24 -5.99 -4.65 -9.78
N ASP A 25 -6.96 -4.34 -8.92
CA ASP A 25 -6.69 -3.85 -7.57
C ASP A 25 -6.38 -5.03 -6.65
N GLU A 26 -5.12 -5.17 -6.24
CA GLU A 26 -4.63 -6.24 -5.36
C GLU A 26 -4.36 -5.74 -3.93
N THR A 27 -4.79 -4.52 -3.61
CA THR A 27 -4.45 -3.80 -2.37
C THR A 27 -4.74 -4.61 -1.10
N HIS A 28 -5.92 -5.23 -1.02
CA HIS A 28 -6.31 -6.06 0.12
C HIS A 28 -5.70 -7.47 0.06
N GLY A 29 -5.59 -8.07 -1.13
CA GLY A 29 -5.00 -9.39 -1.30
C GLY A 29 -3.54 -9.43 -0.88
N ALA A 30 -2.79 -8.38 -1.21
CA ALA A 30 -1.39 -8.20 -0.83
C ALA A 30 -1.20 -7.62 0.59
N ARG A 31 -2.28 -7.24 1.29
CA ARG A 31 -2.24 -6.64 2.64
C ARG A 31 -1.38 -5.37 2.76
N VAL A 32 -1.36 -4.56 1.70
CA VAL A 32 -0.57 -3.32 1.63
C VAL A 32 -1.37 -2.08 2.01
N ASN A 33 -2.65 -2.24 2.35
CA ASN A 33 -3.61 -1.17 2.63
C ASN A 33 -3.42 -0.43 3.96
N MET A 34 -2.25 -0.56 4.59
CA MET A 34 -1.88 0.09 5.84
C MET A 34 -2.14 1.60 5.80
N GLY A 35 -2.81 2.12 6.83
CA GLY A 35 -3.42 3.45 6.85
C GLY A 35 -2.52 4.64 7.22
N ARG A 36 -1.19 4.47 7.19
CA ARG A 36 -0.23 5.56 7.49
C ARG A 36 0.10 6.38 6.24
N TRP A 37 0.73 7.55 6.42
CA TRP A 37 1.25 8.32 5.31
C TRP A 37 2.47 7.61 4.72
N ALA A 38 2.39 7.17 3.46
CA ALA A 38 3.53 6.62 2.75
C ALA A 38 4.29 7.73 2.01
N TRP A 39 5.61 7.73 2.15
CA TRP A 39 6.52 8.64 1.44
C TRP A 39 7.21 7.99 0.26
N SER A 40 7.35 6.66 0.25
CA SER A 40 7.91 5.92 -0.89
C SER A 40 7.49 4.46 -0.91
N SER A 41 7.64 3.83 -2.08
CA SER A 41 7.45 2.40 -2.31
C SER A 41 8.52 1.89 -3.27
N ASN A 42 9.18 0.77 -2.95
CA ASN A 42 10.20 0.15 -3.79
C ASN A 42 10.08 -1.37 -3.78
N PHE A 43 10.40 -2.01 -4.90
CA PHE A 43 10.62 -3.45 -4.97
C PHE A 43 12.10 -3.75 -4.74
N VAL A 44 12.39 -4.65 -3.79
CA VAL A 44 13.75 -5.06 -3.41
C VAL A 44 13.70 -6.46 -2.83
N ASP A 45 14.62 -7.34 -3.22
CA ASP A 45 14.79 -8.63 -2.56
C ASP A 45 15.50 -8.42 -1.22
N PHE A 46 14.74 -8.37 -0.12
CA PHE A 46 15.25 -7.99 1.19
C PHE A 46 15.78 -9.20 1.99
N ASN A 47 15.19 -10.37 1.76
CA ASN A 47 15.55 -11.61 2.46
C ASN A 47 16.49 -12.52 1.63
N ASN A 48 16.82 -12.12 0.40
CA ASN A 48 17.68 -12.81 -0.55
C ASN A 48 17.14 -14.20 -0.96
N ASP A 49 15.83 -14.31 -1.18
CA ASP A 49 15.18 -15.54 -1.65
C ASP A 49 14.93 -15.56 -3.17
N GLY A 50 15.33 -14.50 -3.88
CA GLY A 50 15.17 -14.35 -5.32
C GLY A 50 13.81 -13.79 -5.76
N TRP A 51 12.92 -13.48 -4.81
CA TRP A 51 11.66 -12.79 -5.05
C TRP A 51 11.74 -11.35 -4.53
N GLU A 52 11.22 -10.39 -5.29
CA GLU A 52 11.19 -9.00 -4.82
C GLU A 52 10.13 -8.82 -3.73
N ASP A 53 10.53 -8.21 -2.62
CA ASP A 53 9.65 -7.73 -1.57
C ASP A 53 9.18 -6.30 -1.86
N LEU A 54 7.98 -5.96 -1.41
CA LEU A 54 7.47 -4.59 -1.48
C LEU A 54 7.80 -3.84 -0.18
N LEU A 55 8.79 -2.95 -0.25
CA LEU A 55 9.14 -2.04 0.84
C LEU A 55 8.35 -0.73 0.71
N VAL A 56 7.61 -0.36 1.75
CA VAL A 56 6.88 0.91 1.83
C VAL A 56 7.40 1.73 3.01
N ALA A 57 8.04 2.86 2.72
CA ALA A 57 8.41 3.80 3.77
C ALA A 57 7.17 4.59 4.17
N ASN A 58 6.66 4.34 5.38
CA ASN A 58 5.50 5.03 5.90
C ASN A 58 5.70 5.50 7.34
N GLY A 59 4.83 6.39 7.77
CA GLY A 59 4.84 6.95 9.11
C GLY A 59 3.89 8.13 9.18
N MET A 60 4.14 9.04 10.12
CA MET A 60 3.25 10.15 10.47
C MET A 60 2.02 9.67 11.26
N ILE A 61 2.08 9.90 12.58
CA ILE A 61 0.93 9.81 13.45
C ILE A 61 0.24 11.18 13.38
N THR A 62 -0.95 11.24 12.79
CA THR A 62 -1.71 12.49 12.64
C THR A 62 -2.56 12.85 13.87
N GLY A 63 -2.42 12.09 14.98
CA GLY A 63 -3.20 12.25 16.22
C GLY A 63 -2.39 12.07 17.51
N ARG A 64 -3.02 12.31 18.66
CA ARG A 64 -2.40 12.18 20.01
C ARG A 64 -2.10 10.73 20.42
N SER A 65 -2.63 9.75 19.70
CA SER A 65 -2.50 8.32 19.98
C SER A 65 -2.28 7.56 18.69
N ASP A 66 -1.34 6.60 18.70
CA ASP A 66 -1.15 5.64 17.62
C ASP A 66 -2.34 4.66 17.60
N PRO A 67 -3.17 4.62 16.53
CA PRO A 67 -4.25 3.65 16.43
C PRO A 67 -3.76 2.21 16.22
N GLY A 68 -2.45 2.00 16.07
CA GLY A 68 -1.86 0.73 15.68
C GLY A 68 -2.05 0.45 14.19
N ASP A 69 -1.56 -0.71 13.78
CA ASP A 69 -1.55 -1.12 12.38
C ASP A 69 -2.89 -1.80 12.05
N LEU A 70 -3.92 -0.98 11.83
CA LEU A 70 -5.18 -1.41 11.20
C LEU A 70 -5.03 -1.51 9.68
#